data_AF-A0A969PHL9-F1
#
_entry.id   AF-A0A969PHL9-F1
#
_cell.length_a   1.000
_cell.length_b   1.000
_cell.length_c   1.000
_cell.angle_alpha   90.00
_cell.angle_beta   90.00
_cell.angle_gamma   90.00
#
_symmetry.space_group_name_H-M   'P 1'
#
loop_
_entity.id
_entity.type
_entity.pdbx_description
1 polymer ?
#
loop_
_entity_poly.entity_id
_entity_poly.type
_entity_poly.pdbx_seq_one_letter_code
_entity_poly.pdbx_strand_id
1 'polypeptide(L)'
;MKKSTLKFPPSKPLGLVLQKAALVSPAQIQVALRDRRQYKDLRIGEILALHGWIKPQTANFFAEQWPLLIEKQWEYPIGYYLKQAALLSDVQVNAIVTEQKQIVERLRFGELTIEKQWLKPDTIDLFLMAQECRGCGLSLTEIVDRVLYFNKIDPIEQDRFLAAMMQADSLTPSELAGIKEIFKRIQAGKLLVVK
;
A
#
# COMPACT_ATOMS: atom_id res chain seq x y z
N MET A 1 29.28 -5.01 -5.90
CA MET A 1 28.33 -3.99 -6.41
C MET A 1 27.22 -3.84 -5.38
N LYS A 2 27.12 -2.66 -4.76
CA LYS A 2 26.29 -2.43 -3.57
C LYS A 2 24.79 -2.41 -3.97
N LYS A 3 24.00 -3.27 -3.32
CA LYS A 3 22.54 -3.18 -3.26
C LYS A 3 22.14 -1.93 -2.47
N SER A 4 21.03 -1.28 -2.86
CA SER A 4 20.15 -0.38 -2.09
C SER A 4 19.75 0.84 -2.96
N THR A 5 18.57 1.45 -2.91
CA THR A 5 17.49 1.53 -1.91
C THR A 5 16.20 1.93 -2.66
N LEU A 6 15.08 1.22 -2.47
CA LEU A 6 13.79 1.64 -3.02
C LEU A 6 13.14 2.66 -2.07
N LYS A 7 13.17 3.95 -2.44
CA LYS A 7 12.36 5.02 -1.85
C LYS A 7 11.09 5.21 -2.70
N PHE A 8 9.95 5.46 -2.07
CA PHE A 8 8.65 5.60 -2.75
C PHE A 8 8.18 7.07 -2.78
N PRO A 9 8.13 7.70 -3.97
CA PRO A 9 7.41 8.96 -4.22
C PRO A 9 6.10 8.71 -5.05
N PRO A 10 5.24 9.72 -5.27
CA PRO A 10 3.80 9.52 -5.51
C PRO A 10 3.49 8.94 -6.91
N SER A 11 2.62 7.93 -6.90
CA SER A 11 2.24 7.02 -7.98
C SER A 11 3.39 6.18 -8.55
N LYS A 12 3.54 4.95 -8.03
CA LYS A 12 4.19 3.91 -8.84
C LYS A 12 3.45 3.80 -10.17
N PRO A 13 4.15 3.60 -11.31
CA PRO A 13 3.47 3.32 -12.57
C PRO A 13 2.51 2.15 -12.37
N LEU A 14 1.27 2.28 -12.82
CA LEU A 14 0.20 1.28 -12.64
C LEU A 14 0.69 -0.15 -12.93
N GLY A 15 1.45 -0.34 -14.00
CA GLY A 15 2.02 -1.64 -14.36
C GLY A 15 2.95 -2.25 -13.30
N LEU A 16 3.72 -1.43 -12.57
CA LEU A 16 4.59 -1.92 -11.49
C LEU A 16 3.77 -2.34 -10.26
N VAL A 17 2.68 -1.64 -9.96
CA VAL A 17 1.77 -2.01 -8.86
C VAL A 17 1.11 -3.34 -9.17
N LEU A 18 0.53 -3.47 -10.35
CA LEU A 18 -0.12 -4.70 -10.81
C LEU A 18 0.86 -5.88 -10.87
N GLN A 19 2.11 -5.63 -11.29
CA GLN A 19 3.17 -6.65 -11.27
C GLN A 19 3.51 -7.10 -9.86
N LYS A 20 3.67 -6.16 -8.92
CA LYS A 20 3.94 -6.48 -7.50
C LYS A 20 2.79 -7.23 -6.84
N ALA A 21 1.56 -6.98 -7.26
CA ALA A 21 0.38 -7.75 -6.85
C ALA A 21 0.31 -9.15 -7.49
N ALA A 22 1.27 -9.52 -8.35
CA ALA A 22 1.24 -10.73 -9.18
C ALA A 22 -0.01 -10.89 -10.06
N LEU A 23 -0.68 -9.76 -10.39
CA LEU A 23 -1.83 -9.68 -11.28
C LEU A 23 -1.43 -9.67 -12.75
N VAL A 24 -0.22 -9.20 -13.04
CA VAL A 24 0.38 -9.23 -14.38
C VAL A 24 1.85 -9.60 -14.29
N SER A 25 2.36 -10.28 -15.31
CA SER A 25 3.76 -10.68 -15.43
C SER A 25 4.61 -9.56 -16.05
N PRO A 26 5.94 -9.58 -15.86
CA PRO A 26 6.86 -8.69 -16.57
C PRO A 26 6.70 -8.74 -18.10
N ALA A 27 6.45 -9.93 -18.66
CA ALA A 27 6.25 -10.10 -20.09
C ALA A 27 4.97 -9.38 -20.57
N GLN A 28 3.87 -9.52 -19.83
CA GLN A 28 2.61 -8.80 -20.13
C GLN A 28 2.78 -7.28 -20.07
N ILE A 29 3.56 -6.77 -19.09
CA ILE A 29 3.90 -5.34 -19.03
C ILE A 29 4.69 -4.91 -20.27
N GLN A 30 5.67 -5.70 -20.73
CA GLN A 30 6.45 -5.35 -21.93
C GLN A 30 5.58 -5.32 -23.19
N VAL A 31 4.66 -6.27 -23.35
CA VAL A 31 3.71 -6.27 -24.47
C VAL A 31 2.80 -5.05 -24.39
N ALA A 32 2.20 -4.75 -23.24
CA ALA A 32 1.35 -3.58 -23.08
C ALA A 32 2.08 -2.25 -23.34
N LEU A 33 3.36 -2.15 -22.95
CA LEU A 33 4.21 -0.99 -23.24
C LEU A 33 4.54 -0.85 -24.73
N ARG A 34 4.68 -1.97 -25.45
CA ARG A 34 4.84 -1.96 -26.91
C ARG A 34 3.57 -1.46 -27.58
N ASP A 35 2.43 -1.99 -27.18
CA ASP A 35 1.12 -1.63 -27.76
C ASP A 35 0.77 -0.17 -27.51
N ARG A 36 1.13 0.38 -26.34
CA ARG A 36 0.96 1.82 -26.03
C ARG A 36 1.68 2.74 -27.03
N ARG A 37 2.75 2.28 -27.68
CA ARG A 37 3.44 3.07 -28.72
C ARG A 37 2.59 3.18 -29.99
N GLN A 38 1.77 2.17 -30.27
CA GLN A 38 0.87 2.10 -31.42
C GLN A 38 -0.47 2.77 -31.10
N TYR A 39 -1.00 2.58 -29.89
CA TYR A 39 -2.27 3.15 -29.41
C TYR A 39 -2.00 4.22 -28.35
N LYS A 40 -1.60 5.41 -28.80
CA LYS A 40 -1.14 6.50 -27.90
C LYS A 40 -2.21 6.99 -26.93
N ASP A 41 -3.48 6.85 -27.29
CA ASP A 41 -4.61 7.32 -26.48
C ASP A 41 -4.94 6.36 -25.32
N LEU A 42 -4.44 5.11 -25.37
CA LEU A 42 -4.73 4.11 -24.36
C LEU A 42 -3.73 4.13 -23.20
N ARG A 43 -4.26 4.06 -21.99
CA ARG A 43 -3.52 3.86 -20.74
C ARG A 43 -3.11 2.41 -20.60
N ILE A 44 -2.02 2.17 -19.87
CA ILE A 44 -1.51 0.81 -19.69
C ILE A 44 -2.55 -0.15 -19.08
N GLY A 45 -3.37 0.33 -18.15
CA GLY A 45 -4.47 -0.45 -17.57
C GLY A 45 -5.54 -0.86 -18.57
N GLU A 46 -5.88 0.04 -19.50
CA GLU A 46 -6.85 -0.23 -20.57
C GLU A 46 -6.29 -1.26 -21.57
N ILE A 47 -5.01 -1.16 -21.93
CA ILE A 47 -4.35 -2.14 -22.80
C ILE A 47 -4.31 -3.53 -22.13
N LEU A 48 -3.93 -3.60 -20.84
CA LEU A 48 -3.92 -4.86 -20.09
C LEU A 48 -5.33 -5.49 -20.01
N ALA A 49 -6.37 -4.66 -19.90
CA ALA A 49 -7.76 -5.11 -19.91
C ALA A 49 -8.24 -5.57 -21.29
N LEU A 50 -7.83 -4.88 -22.37
CA LEU A 50 -8.13 -5.28 -23.76
C LEU A 50 -7.54 -6.65 -24.11
N HIS A 51 -6.36 -6.98 -23.57
CA HIS A 51 -5.76 -8.32 -23.69
C HIS A 51 -6.43 -9.38 -22.80
N GLY A 52 -7.37 -8.99 -21.93
CA GLY A 52 -8.06 -9.89 -21.01
C GLY A 52 -7.21 -10.40 -19.83
N TRP A 53 -6.03 -9.82 -19.59
CA TRP A 53 -5.16 -10.25 -18.48
C TRP A 53 -5.66 -9.76 -17.12
N ILE A 54 -6.37 -8.64 -17.10
CA ILE A 54 -7.07 -8.12 -15.93
C ILE A 54 -8.46 -7.64 -16.35
N LYS A 55 -9.37 -7.49 -15.38
CA LYS A 55 -10.67 -6.87 -15.63
C LYS A 55 -10.52 -5.34 -15.74
N PRO A 56 -11.36 -4.65 -16.53
CA PRO A 56 -11.38 -3.18 -16.56
C PRO A 56 -11.57 -2.56 -15.17
N GLN A 57 -12.41 -3.17 -14.32
CA GLN A 57 -12.64 -2.72 -12.95
C GLN A 57 -11.37 -2.79 -12.10
N THR A 58 -10.56 -3.84 -12.29
CA THR A 58 -9.25 -3.97 -11.62
C THR A 58 -8.32 -2.85 -12.07
N ALA A 59 -8.23 -2.58 -13.38
CA ALA A 59 -7.43 -1.48 -13.89
C ALA A 59 -7.85 -0.12 -13.31
N ASN A 60 -9.15 0.17 -13.28
CA ASN A 60 -9.69 1.41 -12.74
C ASN A 60 -9.44 1.55 -11.24
N PHE A 61 -9.67 0.49 -10.46
CA PHE A 61 -9.40 0.50 -9.02
C PHE A 61 -7.95 0.86 -8.72
N PHE A 62 -6.99 0.22 -9.39
CA PHE A 62 -5.57 0.48 -9.16
C PHE A 62 -5.09 1.83 -9.70
N ALA A 63 -5.80 2.41 -10.67
CA ALA A 63 -5.49 3.73 -11.20
C ALA A 63 -6.05 4.85 -10.31
N GLU A 64 -7.25 4.68 -9.77
CA GLU A 64 -8.03 5.76 -9.15
C GLU A 64 -8.12 5.64 -7.64
N GLN A 65 -8.41 4.45 -7.12
CA GLN A 65 -8.64 4.25 -5.68
C GLN A 65 -7.35 3.90 -4.94
N TRP A 66 -6.51 3.07 -5.54
CA TRP A 66 -5.30 2.57 -4.89
C TRP A 66 -4.33 3.66 -4.39
N PRO A 67 -4.06 4.76 -5.14
CA PRO A 67 -3.24 5.85 -4.61
C PRO A 67 -3.81 6.44 -3.32
N LEU A 68 -5.14 6.60 -3.24
CA LEU A 68 -5.82 7.13 -2.05
C LEU A 68 -5.73 6.19 -0.86
N LEU A 69 -5.76 4.87 -1.10
CA LEU A 69 -5.65 3.83 -0.07
C LEU A 69 -4.25 3.70 0.54
N ILE A 70 -3.21 4.16 -0.18
CA ILE A 70 -1.85 4.20 0.37
C ILE A 70 -1.65 5.45 1.25
N GLU A 71 -2.38 6.53 0.97
CA GLU A 71 -2.24 7.80 1.70
C GLU A 71 -3.14 7.86 2.94
N LYS A 72 -4.32 7.23 2.89
CA LYS A 72 -5.36 7.34 3.91
C LYS A 72 -5.55 6.05 4.71
N GLN A 73 -6.06 6.20 5.93
CA GLN A 73 -6.52 5.07 6.71
C GLN A 73 -7.69 4.37 6.00
N TRP A 74 -7.64 3.04 5.99
CA TRP A 74 -8.70 2.23 5.43
C TRP A 74 -9.95 2.33 6.31
N GLU A 75 -11.07 2.66 5.66
CA GLU A 75 -12.38 2.76 6.31
C GLU A 75 -13.08 1.40 6.42
N TYR A 76 -12.75 0.47 5.52
CA TYR A 76 -13.41 -0.83 5.40
C TYR A 76 -12.40 -1.99 5.56
N PRO A 77 -12.88 -3.21 5.90
CA PRO A 77 -12.03 -4.40 5.94
C PRO A 77 -11.43 -4.75 4.57
N ILE A 78 -10.31 -5.46 4.55
CA ILE A 78 -9.59 -5.86 3.31
C ILE A 78 -10.48 -6.54 2.26
N GLY A 79 -11.43 -7.37 2.68
CA GLY A 79 -12.38 -8.05 1.77
C GLY A 79 -13.22 -7.08 0.94
N TYR A 80 -13.54 -5.89 1.48
CA TYR A 80 -14.24 -4.84 0.75
C TYR A 80 -13.42 -4.34 -0.44
N TYR A 81 -12.15 -4.02 -0.22
CA TYR A 81 -11.28 -3.49 -1.27
C TYR A 81 -10.90 -4.56 -2.31
N LEU A 82 -10.71 -5.81 -1.89
CA LEU A 82 -10.50 -6.93 -2.82
C LEU A 82 -11.71 -7.13 -3.75
N LYS A 83 -12.93 -6.94 -3.23
CA LYS A 83 -14.15 -6.93 -4.05
C LYS A 83 -14.21 -5.72 -4.99
N GLN A 84 -13.95 -4.51 -4.49
CA GLN A 84 -13.96 -3.29 -5.32
C GLN A 84 -12.93 -3.36 -6.46
N ALA A 85 -11.78 -3.98 -6.21
CA ALA A 85 -10.77 -4.28 -7.22
C ALA A 85 -11.16 -5.38 -8.22
N ALA A 86 -12.36 -5.95 -8.10
CA ALA A 86 -12.87 -7.10 -8.86
C ALA A 86 -11.98 -8.36 -8.80
N LEU A 87 -11.15 -8.46 -7.75
CA LEU A 87 -10.28 -9.60 -7.46
C LEU A 87 -11.04 -10.73 -6.78
N LEU A 88 -12.08 -10.38 -6.00
CA LEU A 88 -13.04 -11.32 -5.45
C LEU A 88 -14.46 -10.90 -5.84
N SER A 89 -15.33 -11.89 -6.02
CA SER A 89 -16.78 -11.69 -6.16
C SER A 89 -17.48 -11.61 -4.81
N ASP A 90 -18.71 -11.08 -4.79
CA ASP A 90 -19.57 -11.12 -3.60
C ASP A 90 -19.75 -12.53 -3.05
N VAL A 91 -19.89 -13.52 -3.93
CA VAL A 91 -20.02 -14.93 -3.56
C VAL A 91 -18.77 -15.41 -2.82
N GLN A 92 -17.59 -15.09 -3.33
CA GLN A 92 -16.32 -15.46 -2.69
C GLN A 92 -16.11 -14.75 -1.35
N VAL A 93 -16.41 -13.45 -1.26
CA VAL A 93 -16.32 -12.70 0.00
C VAL A 93 -17.26 -13.28 1.05
N ASN A 94 -18.52 -13.56 0.69
CA ASN A 94 -19.49 -14.13 1.60
C ASN A 94 -19.11 -15.54 2.06
N ALA A 95 -18.54 -16.36 1.17
CA ALA A 95 -18.02 -17.68 1.53
C ALA A 95 -16.93 -17.57 2.60
N ILE A 96 -15.95 -16.68 2.43
CA ILE A 96 -14.87 -16.47 3.41
C ILE A 96 -15.42 -15.96 4.74
N VAL A 97 -16.30 -14.95 4.72
CA VAL A 97 -16.88 -14.38 5.95
C VAL A 97 -17.71 -15.42 6.71
N THR A 98 -18.40 -16.30 6.00
CA THR A 98 -19.18 -17.39 6.61
C THR A 98 -18.25 -18.41 7.25
N GLU A 99 -17.18 -18.78 6.56
CA GLU A 99 -16.20 -19.76 7.02
C GLU A 99 -15.42 -19.27 8.25
N GLN A 100 -15.01 -18.00 8.28
CA GLN A 100 -14.36 -17.40 9.46
C GLN A 100 -15.23 -17.47 10.74
N LYS A 101 -16.57 -17.52 10.60
CA LYS A 101 -17.49 -17.65 11.74
C LYS A 101 -17.61 -19.08 12.25
N GLN A 102 -17.25 -20.07 11.44
CA GLN A 102 -17.46 -21.48 11.73
C GLN A 102 -16.21 -22.20 12.22
N ILE A 103 -15.00 -21.72 11.86
CA ILE A 103 -13.74 -22.38 12.20
C ILE A 103 -13.28 -21.98 13.62
N VAL A 104 -12.81 -22.99 14.39
CA VAL A 104 -12.26 -22.84 15.75
C VAL A 104 -10.87 -22.16 15.71
N GLU A 105 -10.04 -22.51 14.73
CA GLU A 105 -8.83 -21.76 14.37
C GLU A 105 -9.21 -20.55 13.50
N ARG A 106 -9.02 -19.34 14.04
CA ARG A 106 -9.38 -18.09 13.36
C ARG A 106 -8.36 -17.74 12.27
N LEU A 107 -8.40 -18.44 11.14
CA LEU A 107 -7.69 -18.00 9.94
C LEU A 107 -8.18 -16.61 9.51
N ARG A 108 -7.23 -15.75 9.16
CA ARG A 108 -7.48 -14.39 8.68
C ARG A 108 -8.05 -14.45 7.26
N PHE A 109 -8.77 -13.39 6.89
CA PHE A 109 -9.45 -13.32 5.60
C PHE A 109 -8.49 -13.58 4.42
N GLY A 110 -7.30 -12.98 4.46
CA GLY A 110 -6.27 -13.18 3.43
C GLY A 110 -5.75 -14.61 3.35
N GLU A 111 -5.56 -15.29 4.48
CA GLU A 111 -5.06 -16.67 4.53
C GLU A 111 -6.05 -17.61 3.82
N LEU A 112 -7.35 -17.47 4.10
CA LEU A 112 -8.39 -18.26 3.45
C LEU A 112 -8.45 -18.04 1.92
N THR A 113 -8.14 -16.83 1.43
CA THR A 113 -8.11 -16.58 -0.03
C THR A 113 -6.95 -17.31 -0.72
N ILE A 114 -5.83 -17.49 -0.02
CA ILE A 114 -4.64 -18.19 -0.51
C ILE A 114 -4.87 -19.70 -0.47
N GLU A 115 -5.42 -20.23 0.63
CA GLU A 115 -5.75 -21.65 0.75
C GLU A 115 -6.70 -22.12 -0.35
N LYS A 116 -7.69 -21.28 -0.69
CA LYS A 116 -8.64 -21.55 -1.77
C LYS A 116 -8.08 -21.28 -3.18
N GLN A 117 -6.83 -20.84 -3.27
CA GLN A 117 -6.14 -20.48 -4.53
C GLN A 117 -6.87 -19.39 -5.33
N TRP A 118 -7.68 -18.56 -4.66
CA TRP A 118 -8.40 -17.46 -5.32
C TRP A 118 -7.50 -16.25 -5.53
N LEU A 119 -6.56 -16.02 -4.61
CA LEU A 119 -5.58 -14.94 -4.69
C LEU A 119 -4.19 -15.48 -4.38
N LYS A 120 -3.18 -14.82 -4.94
CA LYS A 120 -1.77 -15.12 -4.64
C LYS A 120 -1.35 -14.41 -3.34
N PRO A 121 -0.37 -14.95 -2.60
CA PRO A 121 0.21 -14.27 -1.44
C PRO A 121 0.64 -12.84 -1.75
N ASP A 122 1.33 -12.60 -2.87
CA ASP A 122 1.77 -11.25 -3.27
C ASP A 122 0.63 -10.24 -3.42
N THR A 123 -0.55 -10.70 -3.85
CA THR A 123 -1.74 -9.85 -3.95
C THR A 123 -2.20 -9.43 -2.57
N ILE A 124 -2.28 -10.37 -1.62
CA ILE A 124 -2.69 -10.08 -0.23
C ILE A 124 -1.66 -9.21 0.47
N ASP A 125 -0.38 -9.54 0.34
CA ASP A 125 0.72 -8.79 0.93
C ASP A 125 0.71 -7.34 0.46
N LEU A 126 0.42 -7.08 -0.81
CA LEU A 126 0.30 -5.72 -1.31
C LEU A 126 -0.80 -4.93 -0.56
N PHE A 127 -1.97 -5.53 -0.35
CA PHE A 127 -3.10 -4.91 0.35
C PHE A 127 -2.79 -4.71 1.83
N LEU A 128 -2.17 -5.70 2.49
CA LEU A 128 -1.74 -5.57 3.88
C LEU A 128 -0.67 -4.49 4.06
N MET A 129 0.34 -4.45 3.19
CA MET A 129 1.35 -3.40 3.18
C MET A 129 0.73 -2.02 3.04
N ALA A 130 -0.27 -1.86 2.15
CA ALA A 130 -0.98 -0.59 1.98
C ALA A 130 -1.81 -0.22 3.23
N GLN A 131 -2.43 -1.20 3.90
CA GLN A 131 -3.16 -0.99 5.14
C GLN A 131 -2.25 -0.64 6.32
N GLU A 132 -1.05 -1.21 6.37
CA GLU A 132 -0.04 -1.00 7.42
C GLU A 132 0.79 0.26 7.22
N CYS A 133 0.96 0.75 5.98
CA CYS A 133 1.67 1.99 5.66
C CYS A 133 0.91 3.22 6.19
N ARG A 134 0.99 3.45 7.50
CA ARG A 134 0.42 4.63 8.14
C ARG A 134 1.27 5.85 7.79
N GLY A 135 0.89 6.61 6.77
CA GLY A 135 1.52 7.92 6.46
C GLY A 135 2.57 7.88 5.35
N CYS A 136 2.56 6.84 4.51
CA CYS A 136 3.35 6.75 3.29
C CYS A 136 2.76 7.66 2.19
N GLY A 137 2.80 8.97 2.43
CA GLY A 137 2.21 10.01 1.59
C GLY A 137 2.11 11.35 2.30
N LEU A 138 2.12 11.32 3.64
CA LEU A 138 2.20 12.50 4.47
C LEU A 138 3.56 13.19 4.30
N SER A 139 3.53 14.52 4.21
CA SER A 139 4.67 15.39 4.41
C SER A 139 5.28 15.17 5.80
N LEU A 140 6.55 15.53 6.00
CA LEU A 140 7.19 15.38 7.31
C LEU A 140 6.43 16.13 8.40
N THR A 141 5.88 17.30 8.10
CA THR A 141 5.03 18.08 8.99
C THR A 141 3.80 17.31 9.45
N GLU A 142 3.07 16.68 8.53
CA GLU A 142 1.86 15.91 8.87
C GLU A 142 2.17 14.68 9.74
N ILE A 143 3.33 14.05 9.53
CA ILE A 143 3.77 12.93 10.38
C ILE A 143 4.15 13.43 11.77
N VAL A 144 4.84 14.57 11.85
CA VAL A 144 5.18 15.22 13.12
C VAL A 144 3.92 15.56 13.93
N ASP A 145 2.95 16.23 13.31
CA ASP A 145 1.70 16.63 13.97
C ASP A 145 0.93 15.41 14.48
N ARG A 146 0.87 14.36 13.66
CA ARG A 146 0.24 13.08 14.01
C ARG A 146 0.89 12.44 15.23
N VAL A 147 2.21 12.29 15.23
CA VAL A 147 2.95 11.64 16.32
C VAL A 147 2.79 12.42 17.62
N LEU A 148 2.85 13.75 17.55
CA LEU A 148 2.65 14.63 18.71
C LEU A 148 1.21 14.58 19.24
N TYR A 149 0.22 14.48 18.36
CA TYR A 149 -1.21 14.42 18.72
C TYR A 149 -1.59 13.07 19.34
N PHE A 150 -1.25 11.95 18.68
CA PHE A 150 -1.62 10.61 19.16
C PHE A 150 -0.67 10.07 20.24
N ASN A 151 0.44 10.76 20.49
CA ASN A 151 1.47 10.40 21.44
C ASN A 151 2.00 8.96 21.24
N LYS A 152 2.05 8.55 19.97
CA LYS A 152 2.46 7.22 19.50
C LYS A 152 3.34 7.39 18.27
N ILE A 153 4.38 6.57 18.17
CA ILE A 153 5.24 6.48 16.99
C ILE A 153 5.43 5.02 16.60
N ASP A 154 5.38 4.73 15.31
CA ASP A 154 5.74 3.42 14.76
C ASP A 154 7.20 3.38 14.26
N PRO A 155 7.81 2.19 14.07
CA PRO A 155 9.22 2.09 13.69
C PRO A 155 9.54 2.72 12.34
N ILE A 156 8.57 2.76 11.41
CA ILE A 156 8.74 3.33 10.08
C ILE A 156 8.80 4.85 10.16
N GLU A 157 7.93 5.47 10.95
CA GLU A 157 7.98 6.91 11.25
C GLU A 157 9.29 7.30 11.93
N GLN A 158 9.74 6.50 12.90
CA GLN A 158 11.00 6.73 13.60
C GLN A 158 12.20 6.68 12.64
N ASP A 159 12.28 5.66 11.78
CA ASP A 159 13.33 5.54 10.76
C ASP A 159 13.29 6.71 9.77
N ARG A 160 12.09 7.17 9.40
CA ARG A 160 11.90 8.30 8.50
C ARG A 160 12.37 9.61 9.14
N PHE A 161 12.11 9.83 10.43
CA PHE A 161 12.63 10.98 11.17
C PHE A 161 14.15 10.94 11.33
N LEU A 162 14.73 9.77 11.63
CA LEU A 162 16.18 9.60 11.69
C LEU A 162 16.83 9.92 10.33
N ALA A 163 16.27 9.38 9.24
CA ALA A 163 16.76 9.64 7.89
C ALA A 163 16.61 11.12 7.48
N ALA A 164 15.56 11.79 7.95
CA ALA A 164 15.34 13.22 7.71
C ALA A 164 16.35 14.08 8.49
N MET A 165 16.64 13.75 9.76
CA MET A 165 17.66 14.43 10.55
C MET A 165 19.07 14.27 9.98
N MET A 166 19.38 13.14 9.34
CA MET A 166 20.65 12.94 8.64
C MET A 166 20.78 13.78 7.35
N GLN A 167 19.68 14.33 6.84
CA GLN A 167 19.60 15.18 5.65
C GLN A 167 19.09 16.59 6.04
N ALA A 168 19.60 17.13 7.16
CA ALA A 168 19.08 18.33 7.83
C ALA A 168 18.94 19.57 6.93
N ASP A 169 19.75 19.68 5.87
CA ASP A 169 19.73 20.81 4.93
C ASP A 169 18.43 20.94 4.12
N SER A 170 17.55 19.95 4.19
CA SER A 170 16.26 19.91 3.47
C SER A 170 15.04 20.12 4.38
N LEU A 171 15.23 20.33 5.68
CA LEU A 171 14.15 20.46 6.66
C LEU A 171 13.77 21.93 6.87
N THR A 172 12.46 22.20 6.93
CA THR A 172 11.97 23.48 7.45
C THR A 172 12.23 23.59 8.96
N PRO A 173 12.33 24.82 9.51
CA PRO A 173 12.50 25.01 10.96
C PRO A 173 11.40 24.35 11.80
N SER A 174 10.16 24.30 11.27
CA SER A 174 9.01 23.69 11.95
C SER A 174 9.15 22.16 12.02
N GLU A 175 9.52 21.51 10.91
CA GLU A 175 9.75 20.06 10.88
C GLU A 175 10.90 19.68 11.81
N LEU A 176 12.01 20.44 11.78
CA LEU A 176 13.16 20.17 12.64
C LEU A 176 12.80 20.31 14.14
N ALA A 177 12.03 21.33 14.50
CA ALA A 177 11.58 21.53 15.88
C ALA A 177 10.66 20.39 16.35
N GLY A 178 9.70 20.00 15.51
CA GLY A 178 8.78 18.92 15.82
C GLY A 178 9.46 17.56 15.96
N ILE A 179 10.37 17.21 15.04
CA ILE A 179 11.16 15.97 15.12
C ILE A 179 12.01 15.95 16.40
N LYS A 180 12.67 17.05 16.76
CA LYS A 180 13.44 17.16 18.01
C LYS A 180 12.57 16.94 19.25
N GLU A 181 11.37 17.50 19.28
CA GLU A 181 10.44 17.31 20.39
C GLU A 181 9.98 15.84 20.50
N ILE A 182 9.73 15.18 19.37
CA ILE A 182 9.40 13.74 19.34
C ILE A 182 10.53 12.91 19.95
N PHE A 183 11.78 13.09 19.52
CA PHE A 183 12.91 12.36 20.09
C PHE A 183 13.12 12.63 21.58
N LYS A 184 12.91 13.87 22.02
CA LYS A 184 12.94 14.23 23.44
C LYS A 184 11.87 13.46 24.24
N ARG A 185 10.66 13.32 23.70
CA ARG A 185 9.59 12.54 24.36
C ARG A 185 9.88 11.04 24.38
N ILE A 186 10.50 10.49 23.34
CA ILE A 186 10.97 9.10 23.30
C ILE A 186 11.99 8.86 24.42
N GLN A 187 13.02 9.72 24.52
CA GLN A 187 14.05 9.60 25.56
C GLN A 187 13.49 9.73 26.98
N ALA A 188 12.47 10.56 27.15
CA ALA A 188 11.78 10.73 28.44
C ALA A 188 10.76 9.61 28.76
N GLY A 189 10.58 8.62 27.87
CA GLY A 189 9.56 7.57 28.02
C GLY A 189 8.12 8.09 27.94
N LYS A 190 7.92 9.28 27.39
CA LYS A 190 6.62 9.98 27.30
C LYS A 190 5.89 9.71 25.99
N LEU A 191 6.52 9.03 25.04
CA LEU A 191 5.95 8.65 23.75
C LEU A 191 5.87 7.12 23.64
N LEU A 192 4.73 6.60 23.23
CA LEU A 192 4.54 5.15 23.07
C LEU A 192 5.13 4.69 21.73
N VAL A 193 6.18 3.88 21.77
CA VAL A 193 6.73 3.22 20.58
C VAL A 193 5.92 1.94 20.33
N VAL A 194 5.12 1.95 19.27
CA VAL A 194 4.31 0.79 18.88
C VAL A 194 5.25 -0.22 18.22
N LYS A 195 5.21 -1.47 18.68
CA LYS A 195 6.00 -2.57 18.09
C LYS A 195 5.33 -3.12 16.85
#